data_AF-A0A1H1LD61-F1
#
_entry.id   AF-A0A1H1LD61-F1
#
_cell.length_a   1.000
_cell.length_b   1.000
_cell.length_c   1.000
_cell.angle_alpha   90.00
_cell.angle_beta   90.00
_cell.angle_gamma   90.00
#
_symmetry.space_group_name_H-M   'P 1'
#
loop_
_entity.id
_entity.type
_entity.pdbx_description
1 polymer ?
#
loop_
_entity_poly.entity_id
_entity_poly.type
_entity_poly.pdbx_seq_one_letter_code
_entity_poly.pdbx_strand_id
1 'polypeptide(L)'
;MRITVRFQDGAIEEFDTNTLTTDSALGRMNALTDLRVVLEDGLWVEASWYRVVGSEGADMPLAQRSAGCRLHVLSEEEVALVRSVELDGRLQWVRVGPDLCDVAKLDEASDLFYDADEPSRSMAGRAVWLHDYLRDALSGELHGPDGERLICEKLGMTVASYEFVSGVAASVYSDDTFE
;
A
#
# COMPACT_ATOMS: atom_id res chain seq x y z
N MET A 1 13.27 -8.96 2.78
CA MET A 1 12.32 -7.82 2.91
C MET A 1 12.15 -7.48 4.38
N ARG A 2 12.19 -6.20 4.72
CA ARG A 2 11.93 -5.67 6.06
C ARG A 2 10.61 -4.93 6.08
N ILE A 3 9.77 -5.24 7.06
CA ILE A 3 8.51 -4.54 7.30
C ILE A 3 8.70 -3.74 8.59
N THR A 4 8.60 -2.42 8.50
CA THR A 4 8.67 -1.54 9.68
C THR A 4 7.28 -0.95 9.92
N VAL A 5 6.71 -1.26 11.08
CA VAL A 5 5.40 -0.79 11.52
C VAL A 5 5.61 0.25 12.61
N ARG A 6 5.00 1.42 12.44
CA ARG A 6 4.92 2.43 13.51
C ARG A 6 3.48 2.53 13.97
N PHE A 7 3.27 2.54 15.28
CA PHE A 7 1.95 2.65 15.91
C PHE A 7 1.67 4.09 16.35
N GLN A 8 0.40 4.39 16.62
CA GLN A 8 -0.06 5.72 17.05
C GLN A 8 0.47 6.13 18.42
N ASP A 9 0.78 5.16 19.29
CA ASP A 9 1.39 5.40 20.61
C ASP A 9 2.91 5.65 20.54
N GLY A 10 3.49 5.58 19.32
CA GLY A 10 4.92 5.75 19.08
C GLY A 10 5.72 4.44 19.16
N ALA A 11 5.10 3.30 19.45
CA ALA A 11 5.76 2.01 19.36
C ALA A 11 6.20 1.72 17.91
N ILE A 12 7.29 0.97 17.79
CA ILE A 12 7.86 0.56 16.50
C ILE A 12 8.15 -0.92 16.56
N GLU A 13 7.68 -1.65 15.55
CA GLU A 13 7.98 -3.06 15.34
C GLU A 13 8.64 -3.26 13.98
N GLU A 14 9.64 -4.14 13.93
CA GLU A 14 10.35 -4.50 12.71
C GLU A 14 10.31 -6.01 12.49
N PHE A 15 9.85 -6.41 11.32
CA PHE A 15 9.80 -7.80 10.88
C PHE A 15 10.79 -8.00 9.73
N ASP A 16 11.90 -8.68 10.00
CA ASP A 16 12.91 -9.01 9.00
C ASP A 16 12.69 -10.42 8.44
N THR A 17 12.12 -10.49 7.24
CA THR A 17 11.80 -11.76 6.57
C THR A 17 13.02 -12.56 6.12
N ASN A 18 14.23 -11.95 6.07
CA ASN A 18 15.44 -12.70 5.71
C ASN A 18 15.80 -13.74 6.78
N THR A 19 15.32 -13.55 8.02
CA THR A 19 15.50 -14.53 9.11
C THR A 19 14.64 -15.79 8.92
N LEU A 20 13.54 -15.70 8.15
CA LEU A 20 12.61 -16.80 7.87
C LEU A 20 13.08 -17.72 6.74
N THR A 21 13.97 -17.25 5.87
CA THR A 21 14.39 -17.97 4.65
C THR A 21 15.67 -18.80 4.83
N THR A 22 15.99 -19.26 6.04
CA THR A 22 17.16 -20.12 6.27
C THR A 22 16.99 -21.50 5.61
N ASP A 23 18.09 -22.04 5.05
CA ASP A 23 18.14 -23.30 4.28
C ASP A 23 17.43 -24.50 4.94
N SER A 24 17.35 -24.52 6.28
CA SER A 24 16.70 -25.59 7.04
C SER A 24 15.18 -25.65 6.88
N ALA A 25 14.52 -24.53 6.57
CA ALA A 25 13.05 -24.47 6.45
C ALA A 25 12.55 -24.83 5.04
N LEU A 26 13.37 -24.61 4.02
CA LEU A 26 12.95 -24.65 2.61
C LEU A 26 13.59 -25.79 1.79
N GLY A 27 14.61 -26.45 2.34
CA GLY A 27 15.26 -27.62 1.75
C GLY A 27 16.15 -27.31 0.53
N ARG A 28 17.06 -28.24 0.20
CA ARG A 28 18.09 -28.08 -0.85
C ARG A 28 17.56 -27.93 -2.30
N MET A 29 16.25 -28.00 -2.51
CA MET A 29 15.59 -27.94 -3.82
C MET A 29 14.86 -26.60 -4.07
N ASN A 30 14.92 -25.67 -3.11
CA ASN A 30 14.36 -24.33 -3.28
C ASN A 30 15.28 -23.47 -4.15
N ALA A 31 14.76 -22.96 -5.25
CA ALA A 31 15.47 -22.05 -6.15
C ALA A 31 15.22 -20.57 -5.80
N LEU A 32 14.05 -20.24 -5.25
CA LEU A 32 13.63 -18.87 -4.97
C LEU A 32 12.47 -18.87 -3.97
N THR A 33 12.51 -17.94 -3.01
CA THR A 33 11.36 -17.59 -2.18
C THR A 33 10.77 -16.27 -2.66
N ASP A 34 9.45 -16.24 -2.76
CA ASP A 34 8.63 -15.10 -3.14
C ASP A 34 7.76 -14.70 -1.95
N LEU A 35 7.68 -13.40 -1.68
CA LEU A 35 6.97 -12.84 -0.54
C LEU A 35 5.97 -11.80 -1.05
N ARG A 36 4.71 -11.95 -0.66
CA ARG A 36 3.65 -10.99 -0.95
C ARG A 36 3.10 -10.43 0.35
N VAL A 37 3.09 -9.10 0.47
CA VAL A 37 2.48 -8.39 1.60
C VAL A 37 1.05 -8.02 1.25
N VAL A 38 0.11 -8.30 2.15
CA VAL A 38 -1.32 -8.06 1.95
C VAL A 38 -1.89 -7.36 3.19
N LEU A 39 -2.59 -6.25 2.98
CA LEU A 39 -3.34 -5.54 4.02
C LEU A 39 -4.84 -5.75 3.75
N GLU A 40 -5.49 -6.54 4.61
CA GLU A 40 -6.92 -6.87 4.56
C GLU A 40 -7.50 -6.77 5.99
N ASP A 41 -7.98 -7.88 6.56
CA ASP A 41 -8.39 -8.07 7.95
C ASP A 41 -7.20 -8.19 8.93
N GLY A 42 -6.08 -7.56 8.58
CA GLY A 42 -4.79 -7.74 9.21
C GLY A 42 -3.67 -7.46 8.23
N LEU A 43 -2.44 -7.44 8.75
CA LEU A 43 -1.22 -7.38 7.93
C LEU A 43 -0.66 -8.79 7.79
N TRP A 44 -0.53 -9.25 6.54
CA TRP A 44 -0.14 -10.61 6.23
C TRP A 44 1.09 -10.64 5.32
N VAL A 45 1.94 -11.65 5.50
CA VAL A 45 3.01 -12.01 4.56
C VAL A 45 2.78 -13.42 4.04
N GLU A 46 2.49 -13.53 2.74
CA GLU A 46 2.34 -14.79 2.04
C GLU A 46 3.68 -15.20 1.44
N ALA A 47 4.23 -16.31 1.92
CA ALA A 47 5.44 -16.90 1.38
C ALA A 47 5.09 -18.01 0.38
N SER A 48 5.66 -17.91 -0.82
CA SER A 48 5.69 -18.99 -1.82
C SER A 48 7.14 -19.37 -2.09
N TRP A 49 7.36 -20.59 -2.58
CA TRP A 49 8.70 -21.01 -3.01
C TRP A 49 8.66 -21.62 -4.40
N TYR A 50 9.80 -21.59 -5.08
CA TYR A 50 9.98 -22.20 -6.39
C TYR A 50 10.86 -23.42 -6.23
N ARG A 51 10.33 -24.59 -6.61
CA ARG A 51 11.08 -25.84 -6.57
C ARG A 51 11.38 -26.29 -7.98
N VAL A 52 12.62 -26.72 -8.23
CA VAL A 52 12.97 -27.38 -9.48
C VAL A 52 12.35 -28.78 -9.49
N VAL A 53 11.47 -29.06 -10.46
CA VAL A 53 10.76 -30.34 -10.55
C VAL A 53 11.32 -31.14 -11.73
N GLY A 54 12.17 -32.13 -11.44
CA GLY A 54 12.71 -33.08 -12.42
C GLY A 54 13.69 -32.45 -13.42
N SER A 55 14.84 -33.09 -13.63
CA SER A 55 15.85 -32.66 -14.61
C SER A 55 16.20 -33.74 -15.64
N GLU A 56 15.39 -34.81 -15.74
CA GLU A 56 15.68 -35.89 -16.67
C GLU A 56 15.39 -35.47 -18.12
N GLY A 57 16.44 -35.03 -18.82
CA GLY A 57 16.44 -34.86 -20.28
C GLY A 57 16.16 -33.45 -20.82
N ALA A 58 16.01 -32.43 -19.97
CA ALA A 58 15.85 -31.04 -20.40
C ALA A 58 17.16 -30.23 -20.21
N ASP A 59 17.56 -29.45 -21.23
CA ASP A 59 18.75 -28.56 -21.17
C ASP A 59 18.61 -27.46 -20.09
N MET A 60 17.39 -27.10 -19.69
CA MET A 60 17.12 -26.16 -18.60
C MET A 60 15.92 -26.64 -17.77
N PRO A 61 16.10 -26.95 -16.48
CA PRO A 61 15.04 -27.49 -15.64
C PRO A 61 14.03 -26.41 -15.23
N LEU A 62 12.74 -26.78 -15.11
CA LEU A 62 11.67 -25.86 -14.74
C LEU A 62 11.56 -25.73 -13.21
N ALA A 63 11.56 -24.50 -12.73
CA ALA A 63 11.20 -24.18 -11.35
C ALA A 63 9.72 -23.80 -11.26
N GLN A 64 8.93 -24.55 -10.48
CA GLN A 64 7.49 -24.32 -10.33
C GLN A 64 7.18 -23.64 -8.99
N ARG A 65 6.34 -22.59 -9.03
CA ARG A 65 5.81 -21.91 -7.83
C ARG A 65 4.90 -22.87 -7.05
N SER A 66 5.17 -23.01 -5.76
CA SER A 66 4.36 -23.74 -4.80
C SER A 66 3.93 -22.77 -3.71
N ALA A 67 2.66 -22.83 -3.31
CA ALA A 67 2.16 -22.06 -2.18
C ALA A 67 2.83 -22.54 -0.90
N GLY A 68 3.21 -21.59 -0.05
CA GLY A 68 3.81 -21.88 1.24
C GLY A 68 2.92 -21.57 2.41
N CYS A 69 3.36 -20.66 3.28
CA CYS A 69 2.63 -20.26 4.46
C CYS A 69 2.19 -18.80 4.37
N ARG A 70 1.14 -18.47 5.12
CA ARG A 70 0.75 -17.09 5.43
C ARG A 70 1.19 -16.80 6.86
N LEU A 71 1.94 -15.73 7.04
CA LEU A 71 2.38 -15.23 8.33
C LEU A 71 1.46 -14.09 8.71
N HIS A 72 0.82 -14.22 9.87
CA HIS A 72 0.04 -13.15 10.47
C HIS A 72 1.02 -12.19 11.14
N VAL A 73 1.20 -11.01 10.56
CA VAL A 73 2.11 -9.99 11.09
C VAL A 73 1.40 -9.15 12.14
N LEU A 74 0.19 -8.67 11.81
CA LEU A 74 -0.67 -7.93 12.72
C LEU A 74 -2.13 -8.36 12.55
N SER A 75 -2.87 -8.43 13.65
CA SER A 75 -4.32 -8.59 13.63
C SER A 75 -5.05 -7.34 13.13
N GLU A 76 -6.34 -7.46 12.83
CA GLU A 76 -7.21 -6.33 12.50
C GLU A 76 -7.19 -5.25 13.60
N GLU A 77 -7.25 -5.67 14.87
CA GLU A 77 -7.22 -4.75 16.02
C GLU A 77 -5.88 -4.02 16.14
N GLU A 78 -4.78 -4.70 15.87
CA GLU A 78 -3.44 -4.10 15.86
C GLU A 78 -3.29 -3.13 14.68
N VAL A 79 -3.80 -3.50 13.50
CA VAL A 79 -3.85 -2.63 12.31
C VAL A 79 -4.62 -1.33 12.59
N ALA A 80 -5.67 -1.37 13.40
CA ALA A 80 -6.39 -0.15 13.80
C ALA A 80 -5.51 0.88 14.55
N LEU A 81 -4.45 0.42 15.22
CA LEU A 81 -3.50 1.25 15.96
C LEU A 81 -2.27 1.67 15.13
N VAL A 82 -2.11 1.13 13.92
CA VAL A 82 -0.96 1.42 13.06
C VAL A 82 -1.01 2.86 12.57
N ARG A 83 0.10 3.57 12.67
CA ARG A 83 0.33 4.90 12.09
C ARG A 83 0.88 4.82 10.67
N SER A 84 1.82 3.92 10.42
CA SER A 84 2.42 3.72 9.10
C SER A 84 3.10 2.36 8.96
N VAL A 85 3.15 1.85 7.74
CA VAL A 85 3.89 0.65 7.37
C VAL A 85 4.85 0.97 6.23
N GLU A 86 6.11 0.62 6.43
CA GLU A 86 7.18 0.72 5.43
C GLU A 86 7.65 -0.68 5.01
N LEU A 87 7.87 -0.86 3.71
CA LEU A 87 8.51 -2.05 3.14
C LEU A 87 9.88 -1.65 2.61
N ASP A 88 10.94 -2.26 3.15
CA ASP A 88 12.35 -1.96 2.80
C ASP A 88 12.66 -0.45 2.84
N GLY A 89 12.08 0.27 3.81
CA GLY A 89 12.24 1.71 4.00
C GLY A 89 11.38 2.60 3.08
N ARG A 90 10.49 2.02 2.27
CA ARG A 90 9.52 2.76 1.46
C ARG A 90 8.15 2.72 2.11
N LEU A 91 7.54 3.88 2.29
CA LEU A 91 6.20 4.02 2.90
C LEU A 91 5.15 3.43 1.96
N GLN A 92 4.46 2.37 2.40
CA GLN A 92 3.36 1.76 1.64
C GLN A 92 1.99 2.17 2.16
N TRP A 93 1.83 2.20 3.49
CA TRP A 93 0.57 2.58 4.10
C TRP A 93 0.79 3.64 5.17
N VAL A 94 -0.09 4.64 5.22
CA VAL A 94 -0.04 5.70 6.22
C VAL A 94 -1.43 6.07 6.68
N ARG A 95 -1.60 6.30 7.99
CA ARG A 95 -2.91 6.66 8.53
C ARG A 95 -3.24 8.10 8.19
N VAL A 96 -4.42 8.28 7.60
CA VAL A 96 -4.98 9.57 7.20
C VAL A 96 -6.41 9.61 7.69
N GLY A 97 -6.70 10.49 8.64
CA GLY A 97 -7.98 10.45 9.35
C GLY A 97 -8.19 9.08 10.01
N PRO A 98 -9.32 8.40 9.75
CA PRO A 98 -9.62 7.12 10.40
C PRO A 98 -8.87 5.92 9.82
N ASP A 99 -8.42 5.94 8.55
CA ASP A 99 -7.96 4.71 7.86
C ASP A 99 -6.50 4.77 7.39
N LEU A 100 -5.95 3.59 7.07
CA LEU A 100 -4.67 3.47 6.37
C LEU A 100 -4.88 3.68 4.87
N CYS A 101 -4.19 4.66 4.31
CA CYS A 101 -4.17 4.92 2.87
C CYS A 101 -2.99 4.21 2.21
N ASP A 102 -3.22 3.64 1.04
CA ASP A 102 -2.21 3.07 0.15
C ASP A 102 -1.48 4.19 -0.60
N VAL A 103 -0.25 4.45 -0.17
CA VAL A 103 0.59 5.52 -0.71
C VAL A 103 1.03 5.21 -2.13
N ALA A 104 1.25 3.93 -2.47
CA ALA A 104 1.68 3.54 -3.80
C ALA A 104 0.62 3.82 -4.85
N LYS A 105 -0.66 3.60 -4.54
CA LYS A 105 -1.78 3.99 -5.42
C LYS A 105 -1.86 5.50 -5.63
N LEU A 106 -1.67 6.29 -4.57
CA LEU A 106 -1.67 7.75 -4.69
C LEU A 106 -0.50 8.25 -5.54
N ASP A 107 0.69 7.69 -5.35
CA ASP A 107 1.87 8.04 -6.14
C ASP A 107 1.71 7.59 -7.60
N GLU A 108 1.14 6.42 -7.87
CA GLU A 108 0.81 5.97 -9.24
C GLU A 108 -0.20 6.92 -9.92
N ALA A 109 -1.27 7.31 -9.21
CA ALA A 109 -2.22 8.29 -9.71
C ALA A 109 -1.57 9.65 -9.95
N SER A 110 -0.62 10.04 -9.08
CA SER A 110 0.15 11.27 -9.24
C SER A 110 1.01 11.21 -10.50
N ASP A 111 1.76 10.13 -10.70
CA ASP A 111 2.65 9.95 -11.86
C ASP A 111 1.87 9.94 -13.18
N LEU A 112 0.63 9.45 -13.18
CA LEU A 112 -0.21 9.37 -14.38
C LEU A 112 -0.94 10.66 -14.72
N PHE A 113 -1.40 11.41 -13.72
CA PHE A 113 -2.37 12.49 -13.94
C PHE A 113 -1.96 13.83 -13.34
N TYR A 114 -1.10 13.87 -12.33
CA TYR A 114 -0.75 15.11 -11.64
C TYR A 114 0.08 16.02 -12.52
N ASP A 115 -0.40 17.25 -12.72
CA ASP A 115 0.34 18.25 -13.47
C ASP A 115 1.51 18.80 -12.62
N ALA A 116 2.72 18.76 -13.16
CA ALA A 116 3.92 19.21 -12.46
C ALA A 116 3.94 20.73 -12.23
N ASP A 117 3.12 21.49 -12.98
CA ASP A 117 2.97 22.94 -12.83
C ASP A 117 1.98 23.33 -11.70
N GLU A 118 1.37 22.35 -11.02
CA GLU A 118 0.47 22.57 -9.88
C GLU A 118 1.21 22.86 -8.56
N PRO A 119 0.66 23.72 -7.68
CA PRO A 119 1.42 24.31 -6.58
C PRO A 119 1.57 23.40 -5.34
N SER A 120 0.73 22.38 -5.15
CA SER A 120 0.74 21.61 -3.91
C SER A 120 1.64 20.37 -3.94
N ARG A 121 2.85 20.51 -3.41
CA ARG A 121 3.76 19.39 -3.14
C ARG A 121 3.31 18.44 -2.02
N SER A 122 2.27 18.81 -1.25
CA SER A 122 1.81 17.99 -0.13
C SER A 122 0.98 16.79 -0.60
N MET A 123 1.01 15.68 0.14
CA MET A 123 0.13 14.53 -0.09
C MET A 123 -1.35 14.95 -0.11
N ALA A 124 -1.73 15.86 0.79
CA ALA A 124 -3.09 16.33 0.94
C ALA A 124 -3.59 17.08 -0.31
N GLY A 125 -2.84 18.07 -0.80
CA GLY A 125 -3.26 18.80 -1.99
C GLY A 125 -3.11 17.99 -3.28
N ARG A 126 -2.16 17.05 -3.37
CA ARG A 126 -2.13 16.07 -4.48
C ARG A 126 -3.41 15.24 -4.51
N ALA A 127 -3.85 14.73 -3.36
CA ALA A 127 -5.07 13.94 -3.26
C ALA A 127 -6.32 14.73 -3.64
N VAL A 128 -6.47 15.98 -3.16
CA VAL A 128 -7.59 16.86 -3.54
C VAL A 128 -7.60 17.15 -5.03
N TRP A 129 -6.46 17.55 -5.59
CA TRP A 129 -6.36 17.87 -7.01
C TRP A 129 -6.69 16.65 -7.89
N LEU A 130 -6.09 15.49 -7.58
CA LEU A 130 -6.34 14.26 -8.32
C LEU A 130 -7.79 13.80 -8.20
N HIS A 131 -8.40 14.02 -7.04
CA HIS A 131 -9.81 13.72 -6.83
C HIS A 131 -10.69 14.55 -7.78
N ASP A 132 -10.54 15.87 -7.76
CA ASP A 132 -11.32 16.76 -8.61
C ASP A 132 -11.06 16.49 -10.11
N TYR A 133 -9.80 16.27 -10.49
CA TYR A 133 -9.44 15.89 -11.85
C TYR A 133 -10.14 14.58 -12.29
N LEU A 134 -10.07 13.52 -11.47
CA LEU A 134 -10.68 12.23 -11.80
C LEU A 134 -12.21 12.32 -11.82
N ARG A 135 -12.81 13.12 -10.93
CA ARG A 135 -14.25 13.38 -10.90
C ARG A 135 -14.73 14.02 -12.22
N ASP A 136 -13.98 14.99 -12.72
CA ASP A 136 -14.32 15.71 -13.96
C ASP A 136 -14.02 14.87 -15.20
N ALA A 137 -12.83 14.28 -15.27
CA ALA A 137 -12.35 13.50 -16.42
C ALA A 137 -13.12 12.19 -16.63
N LEU A 138 -13.58 11.55 -15.56
CA LEU A 138 -14.32 10.28 -15.58
C LEU A 138 -15.80 10.47 -15.27
N SER A 139 -16.31 11.69 -15.37
CA SER A 139 -17.71 12.06 -15.10
C SER A 139 -18.74 11.17 -15.81
N GLY A 140 -18.44 10.65 -17.01
CA GLY A 140 -19.32 9.71 -17.72
C GLY A 140 -19.38 8.29 -17.12
N GLU A 141 -18.26 7.78 -16.59
CA GLU A 141 -18.16 6.41 -16.06
C GLU A 141 -18.47 6.32 -14.56
N LEU A 142 -18.37 7.45 -13.84
CA LEU A 142 -18.46 7.51 -12.39
C LEU A 142 -19.72 8.23 -11.86
N HIS A 143 -20.70 8.58 -12.72
CA HIS A 143 -22.00 9.15 -12.31
C HIS A 143 -22.98 8.11 -11.72
N GLY A 144 -22.49 7.23 -10.86
CA GLY A 144 -23.28 6.30 -10.05
C GLY A 144 -23.18 6.62 -8.57
N PRO A 145 -24.01 5.98 -7.73
CA PRO A 145 -23.94 6.12 -6.27
C PRO A 145 -22.57 5.72 -5.68
N ASP A 146 -21.77 4.95 -6.44
CA ASP A 146 -20.43 4.50 -6.07
C ASP A 146 -19.28 5.37 -6.60
N GLY A 147 -19.56 6.45 -7.35
CA GLY A 147 -18.55 7.26 -8.02
C GLY A 147 -17.46 7.77 -7.08
N GLU A 148 -17.87 8.37 -5.97
CA GLU A 148 -16.98 8.90 -4.94
C GLU A 148 -16.07 7.82 -4.35
N ARG A 149 -16.64 6.64 -4.06
CA ARG A 149 -15.89 5.48 -3.53
C ARG A 149 -14.84 5.01 -4.52
N LEU A 150 -15.20 4.93 -5.81
CA LEU A 150 -14.28 4.49 -6.87
C LEU A 150 -13.13 5.49 -7.11
N ILE A 151 -13.40 6.80 -7.01
CA ILE A 151 -12.35 7.83 -7.09
C ILE A 151 -11.40 7.67 -5.91
N CYS A 152 -11.91 7.62 -4.68
CA CYS A 152 -11.09 7.46 -3.49
C CYS A 152 -10.24 6.16 -3.55
N GLU A 153 -10.84 5.06 -4.00
CA GLU A 153 -10.14 3.77 -4.14
C GLU A 153 -8.98 3.83 -5.14
N LYS A 154 -9.12 4.59 -6.24
CA LYS A 154 -8.03 4.86 -7.20
C LYS A 154 -6.90 5.67 -6.58
N LEU A 155 -7.21 6.53 -5.61
CA LEU A 155 -6.22 7.31 -4.86
C LEU A 155 -5.64 6.55 -3.65
N GLY A 156 -6.03 5.29 -3.46
CA GLY A 156 -5.60 4.50 -2.31
C GLY A 156 -6.22 4.95 -0.98
N MET A 157 -7.35 5.65 -1.01
CA MET A 157 -8.02 6.19 0.17
C MET A 157 -9.43 5.63 0.34
N THR A 158 -9.92 5.62 1.58
CA THR A 158 -11.35 5.54 1.85
C THR A 158 -12.01 6.92 1.66
N VAL A 159 -13.33 6.96 1.53
CA VAL A 159 -14.08 8.22 1.50
C VAL A 159 -13.83 9.03 2.78
N ALA A 160 -13.83 8.39 3.94
CA ALA A 160 -13.60 9.07 5.22
C ALA A 160 -12.18 9.66 5.35
N SER A 161 -11.17 8.99 4.81
CA SER A 161 -9.80 9.52 4.76
C SER A 161 -9.69 10.71 3.81
N TYR A 162 -10.38 10.65 2.67
CA TYR A 162 -10.45 11.76 1.73
C TYR A 162 -11.18 12.98 2.32
N GLU A 163 -12.32 12.77 2.99
CA GLU A 163 -13.05 13.83 3.71
C GLU A 163 -12.17 14.51 4.77
N PHE A 164 -11.38 13.73 5.51
CA PHE A 164 -10.41 14.27 6.46
C PHE A 164 -9.36 15.15 5.76
N VAL A 165 -8.76 14.66 4.68
CA VAL A 165 -7.71 15.38 3.94
C VAL A 165 -8.22 16.65 3.29
N SER A 166 -9.36 16.56 2.60
CA SER A 166 -9.98 17.70 1.91
C SER A 166 -10.41 18.77 2.89
N GLY A 167 -10.93 18.38 4.07
CA GLY A 167 -11.22 19.33 5.15
C GLY A 167 -9.98 20.06 5.67
N VAL A 168 -8.87 19.35 5.87
CA VAL A 168 -7.60 19.96 6.29
C VAL A 168 -7.03 20.85 5.18
N ALA A 169 -7.03 20.40 3.93
CA ALA A 169 -6.53 21.18 2.81
C ALA A 169 -7.33 22.48 2.60
N ALA A 170 -8.66 22.43 2.73
CA ALA A 170 -9.51 23.61 2.67
C ALA A 170 -9.19 24.64 3.77
N SER A 171 -8.81 24.18 4.97
CA SER A 171 -8.43 25.07 6.07
C SER A 171 -7.10 25.82 5.85
N VAL A 172 -6.18 25.24 5.06
CA VAL A 172 -4.90 25.88 4.73
C VAL A 172 -5.10 27.08 3.79
N TYR A 173 -6.09 27.02 2.90
CA TYR A 173 -6.39 28.12 1.97
C TYR A 173 -7.33 29.20 2.56
N SER A 174 -7.94 28.96 3.73
CA SER A 174 -8.80 29.97 4.38
C SER A 174 -8.03 31.02 5.19
N ASP A 175 -6.81 30.73 5.63
CA ASP A 175 -6.01 31.64 6.47
C ASP A 175 -5.23 32.70 5.66
N ASP A 176 -5.09 32.55 4.34
CA ASP A 176 -4.39 33.51 3.48
C ASP A 176 -5.27 34.68 2.99
N THR A 177 -6.49 34.84 3.52
CA THR A 177 -7.44 35.89 3.06
C THR A 177 -7.46 37.16 3.93
N PHE A 178 -6.53 37.33 4.87
CA PHE A 178 -6.41 38.55 5.65
C PHE A 178 -4.96 39.00 5.82
N GLU A 179 -4.43 39.73 4.83
CA GLU A 179 -3.45 40.82 5.02
C GLU A 179 -3.52 41.84 3.86
#